data_AF-A0A838S2D1-F1
#
_entry.id   AF-A0A838S2D1-F1
#
_cell.length_a   1.000
_cell.length_b   1.000
_cell.length_c   1.000
_cell.angle_alpha   90.00
_cell.angle_beta   90.00
_cell.angle_gamma   90.00
#
_symmetry.space_group_name_H-M   'P 1'
#
loop_
_entity.id
_entity.type
_entity.pdbx_description
1 polymer ?
#
loop_
_entity_poly.entity_id
_entity_poly.type
_entity_poly.pdbx_seq_one_letter_code
_entity_poly.pdbx_strand_id
1 'polypeptide(L)'
;MIQSAKISEVGARAIVETRIIGPIIVQWIAEHTVYRPPHMFEDIQIKGPFRSWRHRHIVEPHKDGATLRDEIDYDPSLGFVGRALAPLLIESRLRKLFDYRHQVTRDWCEKPWQ
;
A
#
# COMPACT_ATOMS: atom_id res chain seq x y z
N MET A 1 -12.85 4.74 -9.95
CA MET A 1 -12.07 4.13 -11.04
C MET A 1 -10.78 3.52 -10.49
N ILE A 2 -10.36 2.35 -10.99
CA ILE A 2 -9.04 1.76 -10.70
C ILE A 2 -8.35 1.53 -12.04
N GLN A 3 -7.22 2.20 -12.25
CA GLN A 3 -6.29 1.96 -13.34
C GLN A 3 -5.08 1.24 -12.77
N SER A 4 -4.93 -0.04 -13.12
CA SER A 4 -3.79 -0.85 -12.70
C SER A 4 -2.53 -0.47 -13.48
N ALA A 5 -1.38 -0.52 -12.81
CA ALA A 5 -0.07 -0.42 -13.43
C ALA A 5 0.54 -1.79 -13.66
N LYS A 6 1.47 -1.86 -14.62
CA LYS A 6 2.34 -3.02 -14.78
C LYS A 6 3.46 -2.94 -13.75
N ILE A 7 3.39 -3.78 -12.73
CA ILE A 7 4.32 -3.72 -11.58
C ILE A 7 5.78 -4.01 -11.93
N SER A 8 6.01 -4.74 -13.03
CA SER A 8 7.36 -5.06 -13.52
C SER A 8 8.04 -3.89 -14.25
N GLU A 9 7.33 -2.78 -14.45
CA GLU A 9 7.83 -1.60 -15.14
C GLU A 9 8.00 -0.44 -14.15
N VAL A 10 9.25 -0.12 -13.84
CA VAL A 10 9.58 1.03 -12.98
C VAL A 10 9.15 2.32 -13.69
N GLY A 11 8.49 3.20 -12.94
CA GLY A 11 7.84 4.41 -13.44
C GLY A 11 6.37 4.22 -13.82
N ALA A 12 5.86 2.99 -13.86
CA ALA A 12 4.45 2.74 -14.12
C ALA A 12 3.58 3.26 -12.96
N ARG A 13 2.41 3.82 -13.32
CA ARG A 13 1.52 4.52 -12.39
C ARG A 13 0.17 3.86 -12.25
N ALA A 14 -0.19 3.51 -11.02
CA ALA A 14 -1.51 3.03 -10.66
C ALA A 14 -2.35 4.24 -10.20
N ILE A 15 -3.61 4.31 -10.64
CA ILE A 15 -4.52 5.39 -10.27
C ILE A 15 -5.75 4.77 -9.62
N VAL A 16 -6.04 5.17 -8.38
CA VAL A 16 -7.17 4.70 -7.59
C VAL A 16 -7.99 5.90 -7.14
N GLU A 17 -9.27 5.92 -7.48
CA GLU A 17 -10.22 6.86 -6.87
C GLU A 17 -10.81 6.23 -5.62
N THR A 18 -10.61 6.86 -4.47
CA THR A 18 -11.06 6.35 -3.18
C THR A 18 -11.75 7.42 -2.33
N ARG A 19 -12.68 6.99 -1.49
CA ARG A 19 -13.34 7.85 -0.50
C ARG A 19 -12.59 7.76 0.82
N ILE A 20 -12.06 8.88 1.29
CA ILE A 20 -11.29 8.94 2.54
C ILE A 20 -12.10 9.48 3.71
N ILE A 21 -12.93 10.51 3.49
CA ILE A 21 -13.76 11.14 4.52
C ILE A 21 -15.13 11.48 3.92
N GLY A 22 -16.17 10.74 4.31
CA GLY A 22 -17.54 10.99 3.86
C GLY A 22 -17.66 11.04 2.31
N PRO A 23 -18.23 12.11 1.73
CA PRO A 23 -18.40 12.24 0.28
C PRO A 23 -17.12 12.65 -0.47
N ILE A 24 -16.00 12.89 0.22
CA ILE A 24 -14.76 13.37 -0.40
C ILE A 24 -14.05 12.21 -1.11
N ILE A 25 -14.06 12.28 -2.44
CA ILE A 25 -13.32 11.39 -3.33
C ILE A 25 -11.93 12.00 -3.58
N VAL A 26 -10.88 11.21 -3.41
CA VAL A 26 -9.51 11.58 -3.74
C VAL A 26 -8.96 10.62 -4.77
N GLN A 27 -8.24 11.18 -5.73
CA GLN A 27 -7.43 10.43 -6.67
C GLN A 27 -6.06 10.16 -6.06
N TRP A 28 -5.78 8.89 -5.80
CA TRP A 28 -4.49 8.39 -5.36
C TRP A 28 -3.71 7.88 -6.57
N ILE A 29 -2.58 8.49 -6.87
CA ILE A 29 -1.64 8.09 -7.91
C ILE A 29 -0.39 7.52 -7.22
N ALA A 30 -0.13 6.23 -7.42
CA ALA A 30 1.07 5.54 -6.94
C ALA A 30 1.99 5.23 -8.12
N GLU A 31 3.30 5.41 -7.96
CA GLU A 31 4.32 5.11 -8.97
C GLU A 31 5.24 4.02 -8.45
N HIS A 32 5.46 2.98 -9.27
CA HIS A 32 6.41 1.92 -8.95
C HIS A 32 7.85 2.41 -9.10
N THR A 33 8.63 2.37 -8.02
CA THR A 33 10.00 2.90 -7.99
C THR A 33 11.06 1.80 -8.01
N VAL A 34 10.73 0.60 -7.53
CA VAL A 34 11.66 -0.53 -7.46
C VAL A 34 10.94 -1.82 -7.85
N TYR A 35 11.60 -2.64 -8.65
CA TYR A 35 11.17 -3.99 -8.98
C TYR A 35 12.38 -4.94 -8.96
N ARG A 36 12.45 -5.86 -7.99
CA ARG A 36 13.52 -6.86 -7.83
C ARG A 36 12.92 -8.23 -7.54
N PRO A 37 12.35 -8.93 -8.54
CA PRO A 37 11.76 -10.25 -8.31
C PRO A 37 12.83 -11.30 -7.95
N PRO A 38 12.50 -12.29 -7.11
CA PRO A 38 11.25 -12.44 -6.35
C PRO A 38 11.23 -11.66 -5.03
N HIS A 39 12.27 -10.86 -4.75
CA HIS A 39 12.59 -10.36 -3.41
C HIS A 39 11.80 -9.12 -2.97
N MET A 40 11.55 -8.17 -3.86
CA MET A 40 10.84 -6.95 -3.46
C MET A 40 10.27 -6.14 -4.62
N PHE A 41 9.30 -5.29 -4.28
CA PHE A 41 8.90 -4.15 -5.10
C PHE A 41 8.49 -2.98 -4.21
N GLU A 42 8.51 -1.78 -4.76
CA GLU A 42 8.20 -0.55 -4.04
C GLU A 42 7.32 0.36 -4.89
N ASP A 43 6.42 1.08 -4.21
CA ASP A 43 5.72 2.23 -4.77
C ASP A 43 5.79 3.45 -3.85
N ILE A 44 5.68 4.62 -4.48
CA ILE A 44 5.52 5.90 -3.79
C ILE A 44 4.23 6.57 -4.23
N GLN A 45 3.65 7.38 -3.35
CA GLN A 45 2.55 8.26 -3.74
C GLN A 45 3.09 9.49 -4.48
N ILE A 46 2.60 9.71 -5.69
CA ILE A 46 2.79 10.96 -6.45
C ILE A 46 1.71 11.99 -6.09
N LYS A 47 0.47 11.52 -5.88
CA LYS A 47 -0.68 12.33 -5.46
C LYS A 47 -1.59 11.49 -4.58
N GLY A 48 -2.09 12.03 -3.49
CA GLY A 48 -3.00 11.30 -2.62
C GLY A 48 -3.20 11.97 -1.26
N PRO A 49 -3.78 11.23 -0.29
CA PRO A 49 -4.17 11.79 1.00
C PRO A 49 -2.99 12.08 1.95
N PHE A 50 -1.82 11.48 1.71
CA PHE A 50 -0.65 11.68 2.55
C PHE A 50 0.24 12.82 2.03
N ARG A 51 1.06 13.41 2.88
CA ARG A 51 2.10 14.33 2.44
C ARG A 51 3.23 13.57 1.74
N SER A 52 3.60 12.42 2.29
CA SER A 52 4.44 11.42 1.64
C SER A 52 3.96 10.03 2.00
N TRP A 53 4.13 9.10 1.06
CA TRP A 53 3.86 7.69 1.27
C TRP A 53 4.84 6.90 0.42
N ARG A 54 5.52 5.95 1.06
CA ARG A 54 6.40 4.97 0.44
C ARG A 54 6.05 3.62 1.01
N HIS A 55 5.78 2.67 0.15
CA HIS A 55 5.38 1.32 0.53
C HIS A 55 6.31 0.31 -0.13
N ARG A 56 7.01 -0.44 0.71
CA ARG A 56 7.94 -1.50 0.32
C ARG A 56 7.30 -2.84 0.61
N HIS A 57 7.19 -3.66 -0.42
CA HIS A 57 6.80 -5.06 -0.34
C HIS A 57 8.06 -5.91 -0.37
N ILE A 58 8.33 -6.62 0.72
CA ILE A 58 9.53 -7.44 0.89
C ILE A 58 9.09 -8.90 1.00
N VAL A 59 9.69 -9.76 0.18
CA VAL A 59 9.42 -11.18 0.15
C VAL A 59 10.70 -11.92 0.54
N GLU A 60 10.62 -12.62 1.66
CA GLU A 60 11.74 -13.37 2.24
C GLU A 60 11.44 -14.87 2.17
N PRO A 61 12.43 -15.71 1.84
CA PRO A 61 12.25 -17.16 1.86
C PRO A 61 11.97 -17.64 3.29
N HIS A 62 11.03 -18.57 3.43
CA HIS A 62 10.68 -19.21 4.69
C HIS A 62 10.66 -20.73 4.50
N LYS A 63 10.89 -21.51 5.57
CA LYS A 63 10.98 -22.98 5.49
C LYS A 63 9.82 -23.65 4.74
N ASP A 64 8.61 -23.12 4.91
CA ASP A 64 7.36 -23.67 4.36
C ASP A 64 6.78 -22.80 3.23
N GLY A 65 7.56 -21.88 2.64
CA GLY A 65 7.09 -20.97 1.60
C GLY A 65 7.83 -19.63 1.59
N ALA A 66 7.09 -18.53 1.74
CA ALA A 66 7.65 -17.20 1.81
C ALA A 66 6.94 -16.34 2.86
N THR A 67 7.65 -15.36 3.40
CA THR A 67 7.09 -14.31 4.24
C THR A 67 6.96 -13.04 3.41
N LEU A 68 5.73 -12.50 3.30
CA LEU A 68 5.49 -11.17 2.78
C LEU A 68 5.48 -10.18 3.95
N ARG A 69 6.34 -9.16 3.86
CA ARG A 69 6.47 -8.08 4.83
C ARG A 69 6.24 -6.75 4.11
N ASP A 70 5.27 -5.99 4.60
CA ASP A 70 4.99 -4.64 4.12
C ASP A 70 5.60 -3.61 5.08
N GLU A 71 6.49 -2.76 4.57
CA GLU A 71 7.03 -1.60 5.29
C GLU A 71 6.45 -0.31 4.68
N ILE A 72 5.80 0.50 5.53
CA ILE A 72 5.12 1.73 5.09
C ILE A 72 5.74 2.91 5.82
N ASP A 73 6.39 3.78 5.06
CA ASP A 73 6.86 5.07 5.52
C ASP A 73 5.85 6.14 5.06
N TYR A 74 5.17 6.81 5.99
CA TYR A 74 4.18 7.82 5.65
C TYR A 74 4.26 9.07 6.53
N ASP A 75 3.96 10.22 5.93
CA ASP A 75 3.75 11.50 6.62
C ASP A 75 2.28 11.89 6.42
N PRO A 76 1.44 11.88 7.48
CA PRO A 76 0.05 12.25 7.35
C PRO A 76 -0.07 13.77 7.09
N SER A 77 -0.95 14.16 6.17
CA SER A 77 -1.21 15.57 5.82
C SER A 77 -2.06 16.28 6.90
N LEU A 78 -1.63 16.25 8.14
CA LEU A 78 -2.34 16.85 9.26
C LEU A 78 -1.96 18.33 9.35
N GLY A 79 -2.81 19.20 8.80
CA GLY A 79 -2.83 20.60 9.19
C GLY A 79 -3.01 20.77 10.72
N PHE A 80 -2.94 22.01 11.20
CA PHE A 80 -2.92 22.38 12.64
C PHE A 80 -3.96 21.67 13.53
N VAL A 81 -5.09 21.23 12.96
CA VAL A 81 -6.26 20.67 13.66
C VAL A 81 -6.09 19.19 14.08
N GLY A 82 -5.09 18.45 13.57
CA GLY A 82 -5.03 16.98 13.70
C GLY A 82 -3.97 16.36 14.64
N ARG A 83 -3.16 17.14 15.36
CA ARG A 83 -1.87 16.66 15.91
C ARG A 83 -1.92 15.59 17.01
N ALA A 84 -3.03 15.40 17.72
CA ALA A 84 -3.07 14.48 18.88
C ALA A 84 -3.80 13.15 18.62
N LEU A 85 -4.97 13.18 17.97
CA LEU A 85 -5.81 11.98 17.81
C LEU A 85 -5.73 11.32 16.43
N ALA A 86 -5.30 12.07 15.41
CA ALA A 86 -5.28 11.55 14.05
C ALA A 86 -4.21 10.46 13.81
N PRO A 87 -3.00 10.52 14.39
CA PRO A 87 -1.99 9.48 14.15
C PRO A 87 -2.46 8.08 14.58
N LEU A 88 -3.03 7.95 15.78
CA LEU A 88 -3.53 6.66 16.31
C LEU A 88 -4.69 6.11 15.48
N LEU A 89 -5.59 6.98 15.01
CA LEU A 89 -6.71 6.57 14.16
C LEU A 89 -6.24 6.13 12.77
N ILE A 90 -5.27 6.83 12.18
CA ILE A 90 -4.67 6.46 10.90
C ILE A 90 -3.97 5.12 11.03
N GLU A 91 -3.14 4.95 12.07
CA GLU A 91 -2.39 3.72 12.30
C GLU A 91 -3.33 2.51 12.50
N SER A 92 -4.38 2.66 13.31
CA SER A 92 -5.38 1.59 13.50
C SER A 92 -6.09 1.21 12.19
N ARG A 93 -6.41 2.20 11.34
CA ARG A 93 -7.02 1.95 10.02
C ARG A 93 -6.04 1.26 9.07
N LEU A 94 -4.79 1.70 9.04
CA LEU A 94 -3.74 1.09 8.21
C LEU A 94 -3.49 -0.35 8.64
N ARG A 95 -3.39 -0.63 9.94
CA ARG A 95 -3.25 -2.00 10.47
C ARG A 95 -4.37 -2.90 9.96
N LYS A 96 -5.63 -2.51 10.13
CA LYS A 96 -6.78 -3.28 9.62
C LYS A 96 -6.75 -3.49 8.10
N LEU A 97 -6.34 -2.47 7.35
CA LEU A 97 -6.22 -2.55 5.90
C LEU A 97 -5.14 -3.58 5.49
N PHE A 98 -3.98 -3.53 6.13
CA PHE A 98 -2.87 -4.45 5.83
C PHE A 98 -3.13 -5.86 6.32
N ASP A 99 -3.74 -6.04 7.49
CA ASP A 99 -4.19 -7.35 7.99
C ASP A 99 -5.12 -8.03 6.97
N TYR A 100 -6.11 -7.28 6.46
CA TYR A 100 -7.01 -7.78 5.42
C TYR A 100 -6.27 -8.12 4.12
N ARG A 101 -5.37 -7.24 3.65
CA ARG A 101 -4.60 -7.49 2.43
C ARG A 101 -3.69 -8.71 2.56
N HIS A 102 -3.02 -8.88 3.70
CA HIS A 102 -2.19 -10.05 3.98
C HIS A 102 -3.00 -11.33 3.98
N GLN A 103 -4.19 -11.32 4.60
CA GLN A 103 -5.08 -12.47 4.56
C GLN A 103 -5.48 -12.83 3.14
N VAL A 104 -5.93 -11.84 2.34
CA VAL A 104 -6.34 -12.08 0.95
C VAL A 104 -5.17 -12.57 0.10
N THR A 105 -3.99 -11.96 0.23
CA THR A 105 -2.79 -12.38 -0.51
C THR A 105 -2.39 -13.80 -0.13
N ARG A 106 -2.41 -14.14 1.16
CA ARG A 106 -2.14 -15.49 1.65
C ARG A 106 -3.11 -16.50 1.07
N ASP A 107 -4.41 -16.22 1.14
CA ASP A 107 -5.45 -17.08 0.59
C ASP A 107 -5.27 -17.30 -0.92
N TRP A 108 -4.86 -16.27 -1.65
CA TRP A 108 -4.56 -16.38 -3.09
C TRP A 108 -3.33 -17.25 -3.37
N CYS A 109 -2.27 -17.14 -2.59
CA CYS A 109 -1.04 -17.90 -2.77
C CYS A 109 -1.15 -19.36 -2.31
N GLU A 110 -1.97 -19.62 -1.28
CA GLU A 110 -2.16 -20.97 -0.72
C GLU A 110 -3.28 -21.75 -1.41
N LYS A 111 -4.11 -21.09 -2.22
CA LYS A 111 -5.08 -21.78 -3.08
C LYS A 111 -4.35 -22.69 -4.07
N PRO A 112 -4.78 -23.95 -4.21
CA PRO A 112 -4.31 -24.80 -5.30
C PRO A 112 -4.57 -24.11 -6.63
N TRP A 113 -3.54 -23.95 -7.44
CA TRP A 113 -3.66 -23.47 -8.82
C TRP A 113 -4.64 -24.40 -9.57
N GLN A 114 -5.78 -23.86 -10.01
CA GLN A 114 -6.70 -24.54 -10.93
C GLN A 114 -6.27 -24.30 -12.37
#